data_AF-A0A2A3D9Q7-F1
#
_entry.id   AF-A0A2A3D9Q7-F1
#
_cell.length_a   1.000
_cell.length_b   1.000
_cell.length_c   1.000
_cell.angle_alpha   90.00
_cell.angle_beta   90.00
_cell.angle_gamma   90.00
#
_symmetry.space_group_name_H-M   'P 1'
#
loop_
_entity.id
_entity.type
_entity.pdbx_description
1 polymer ?
#
loop_
_entity_poly.entity_id
_entity_poly.type
_entity_poly.pdbx_seq_one_letter_code
_entity_poly.pdbx_strand_id
1 'polypeptide(L)'
;MRYRLLQRRRVSELVAAAENDAGHCTATSVEIDAAGTDYQGQPRFDVFAGAKRLGEIAVQGKESKASTGEQRVAELTEAAVEAQPFHIDLSGGLNPKTIEIRYVNDQRAGDGRPGDRNLFIRSIKVNGQPVPNSKLHVDEQSHGYTDDSGTAMYTNGSLWVSGPFIEGCS
;
A
#
# COMPACT_ATOMS: atom_id res chain seq x y z
N MET A 1 44.93 3.90 32.89
CA MET A 1 44.51 3.11 31.71
C MET A 1 43.04 2.62 31.71
N ARG A 2 42.35 2.47 32.86
CA ARG A 2 40.95 1.97 32.90
C ARG A 2 39.88 2.87 32.24
N TYR A 3 40.10 4.19 32.20
CA TYR A 3 39.11 5.16 31.70
C TYR A 3 38.85 5.07 30.17
N ARG A 4 39.91 4.88 29.37
CA ARG A 4 39.80 4.76 27.90
C ARG A 4 39.04 3.51 27.44
N LEU A 5 39.14 2.41 28.20
CA LEU A 5 38.44 1.15 27.89
C LEU A 5 36.93 1.26 28.16
N LEU A 6 36.54 1.88 29.27
CA LEU A 6 35.13 2.16 29.59
C LEU A 6 34.49 3.11 28.57
N GLN A 7 35.23 4.13 28.14
CA GLN A 7 34.74 5.11 27.17
C GLN A 7 34.53 4.50 25.77
N ARG A 8 35.43 3.61 25.30
CA ARG A 8 35.24 2.89 24.02
C ARG A 8 34.05 1.94 24.05
N ARG A 9 33.83 1.24 25.17
CA ARG A 9 32.71 0.31 25.33
C ARG A 9 31.37 1.05 25.30
N ARG A 10 31.27 2.17 26.02
CA ARG A 10 30.08 3.03 26.03
C ARG A 10 29.78 3.62 24.64
N VAL A 11 30.79 4.05 23.90
CA VAL A 11 30.59 4.52 22.51
C VAL A 11 30.10 3.40 21.61
N SER A 12 30.63 2.18 21.74
CA SER A 12 30.19 1.03 20.93
C SER A 12 28.75 0.63 21.25
N GLU A 13 28.35 0.68 22.52
CA GLU A 13 26.96 0.42 22.95
C GLU A 13 25.99 1.50 22.42
N LEU A 14 26.40 2.78 22.43
CA LEU A 14 25.60 3.87 21.86
C LEU A 14 25.46 3.75 20.34
N VAL A 15 26.53 3.34 19.64
CA VAL A 15 26.49 3.11 18.19
C VAL A 15 25.58 1.93 17.86
N ALA A 16 25.70 0.81 18.58
CA ALA A 16 24.84 -0.36 18.38
C ALA A 16 23.35 -0.06 18.69
N ALA A 17 23.08 0.76 19.72
CA ALA A 17 21.73 1.22 20.01
C ALA A 17 21.18 2.11 18.88
N ALA A 18 21.99 3.05 18.37
CA ALA A 18 21.61 3.91 17.25
C ALA A 18 21.41 3.14 15.94
N GLU A 19 22.22 2.10 15.67
CA GLU A 19 22.06 1.21 14.51
C GLU A 19 20.80 0.34 14.62
N ASN A 20 20.47 -0.15 15.82
CA ASN A 20 19.21 -0.85 16.07
C ASN A 20 17.98 0.07 15.91
N ASP A 21 18.04 1.30 16.42
CA ASP A 21 16.96 2.29 16.27
C ASP A 21 16.81 2.71 14.79
N ALA A 22 17.91 2.92 14.07
CA ALA A 22 17.88 3.25 12.64
C ALA A 22 17.35 2.08 11.78
N GLY A 23 17.74 0.84 12.11
CA GLY A 23 17.21 -0.36 11.48
C GLY A 23 15.71 -0.56 11.75
N HIS A 24 15.27 -0.30 12.98
CA HIS A 24 13.85 -0.34 13.36
C HIS A 24 13.01 0.70 12.62
N CYS A 25 13.55 1.90 12.35
CA CYS A 25 12.81 2.96 11.68
C CYS A 25 12.86 2.92 10.15
N THR A 26 13.60 1.97 9.57
CA THR A 26 13.69 1.83 8.12
C THR A 26 12.58 0.89 7.63
N ALA A 27 11.77 1.36 6.68
CA ALA A 27 10.84 0.49 5.97
C ALA A 27 11.64 -0.47 5.07
N THR A 28 11.51 -1.78 5.33
CA THR A 28 12.21 -2.86 4.63
C THR A 28 11.27 -3.76 3.86
N SER A 29 9.97 -3.78 4.21
CA SER A 29 8.95 -4.50 3.46
C SER A 29 7.61 -3.78 3.49
N VAL A 30 6.84 -3.98 2.42
CA VAL A 30 5.42 -3.61 2.34
C VAL A 30 4.63 -4.85 1.97
N GLU A 31 3.53 -5.07 2.66
CA GLU A 31 2.49 -6.03 2.30
C GLU A 31 1.22 -5.24 1.95
N ILE A 32 0.63 -5.53 0.80
CA ILE A 32 -0.60 -4.91 0.31
C ILE A 32 -1.62 -6.02 0.10
N ASP A 33 -2.70 -6.02 0.89
CA ASP A 33 -3.83 -6.92 0.65
C ASP A 33 -4.75 -6.27 -0.37
N ALA A 34 -4.84 -6.86 -1.57
CA ALA A 34 -5.61 -6.28 -2.67
C ALA A 34 -6.58 -7.28 -3.29
N ALA A 35 -7.71 -6.75 -3.74
CA ALA A 35 -8.72 -7.42 -4.55
C ALA A 35 -9.17 -6.47 -5.68
N GLY A 36 -10.07 -6.93 -6.54
CA GLY A 36 -10.67 -6.05 -7.52
C GLY A 36 -11.73 -6.73 -8.37
N THR A 37 -12.26 -5.97 -9.33
CA THR A 37 -13.16 -6.49 -10.35
C THR A 37 -12.49 -6.43 -11.72
N ASP A 38 -12.71 -7.47 -12.52
CA ASP A 38 -12.15 -7.64 -13.85
C ASP A 38 -13.14 -7.13 -14.90
N TYR A 39 -12.66 -6.26 -15.79
CA TYR A 39 -13.32 -5.93 -17.04
C TYR A 39 -12.27 -5.80 -18.13
N GLN A 40 -12.32 -6.70 -19.13
CA GLN A 40 -11.28 -6.80 -20.17
C GLN A 40 -9.85 -6.94 -19.59
N GLY A 41 -9.74 -7.74 -18.52
CA GLY A 41 -8.50 -8.07 -17.85
C GLY A 41 -8.43 -7.58 -16.40
N GLN A 42 -7.36 -8.01 -15.73
CA GLN A 42 -7.12 -7.75 -14.31
C GLN A 42 -6.87 -6.28 -14.00
N PRO A 43 -7.32 -5.77 -12.83
CA PRO A 43 -6.82 -4.51 -12.28
C PRO A 43 -5.32 -4.62 -11.99
N ARG A 44 -4.61 -3.52 -12.25
CA ARG A 44 -3.15 -3.42 -12.10
C ARG A 44 -2.80 -2.18 -11.33
N PHE A 45 -1.84 -2.29 -10.42
CA PHE A 45 -1.29 -1.14 -9.74
C PHE A 45 0.23 -1.15 -9.74
N ASP A 46 0.79 0.05 -9.81
CA ASP A 46 2.21 0.28 -9.59
C ASP A 46 2.48 0.58 -8.12
N VAL A 47 3.63 0.13 -7.62
CA VAL A 47 4.12 0.51 -6.28
C VAL A 47 5.32 1.43 -6.42
N PHE A 48 5.31 2.56 -5.72
CA PHE A 48 6.46 3.47 -5.63
C PHE A 48 6.91 3.65 -4.17
N ALA A 49 8.22 3.82 -3.99
CA ALA A 49 8.81 4.34 -2.77
C ALA A 49 9.44 5.71 -3.08
N GLY A 50 8.81 6.79 -2.63
CA GLY A 50 9.10 8.14 -3.11
C GLY A 50 8.92 8.21 -4.63
N ALA A 51 9.96 8.64 -5.36
CA ALA A 51 9.92 8.72 -6.83
C ALA A 51 10.30 7.41 -7.54
N LYS A 52 10.73 6.36 -6.82
CA LYS A 52 11.20 5.12 -7.43
C LYS A 52 10.05 4.14 -7.61
N ARG A 53 9.75 3.75 -8.86
CA ARG A 53 8.86 2.63 -9.17
C ARG A 53 9.54 1.32 -8.78
N LEU A 54 8.85 0.52 -7.99
CA LEU A 54 9.32 -0.78 -7.50
C LEU A 54 8.81 -1.93 -8.37
N GLY A 55 7.62 -1.79 -8.94
CA GLY A 55 7.05 -2.78 -9.84
C GLY A 55 5.58 -2.50 -10.14
N GLU A 56 5.04 -3.35 -11.01
CA GLU A 56 3.60 -3.44 -11.33
C GLU A 56 3.07 -4.77 -10.81
N ILE A 57 1.85 -4.74 -10.27
CA ILE A 57 1.17 -5.91 -9.73
C ILE A 57 -0.17 -6.04 -10.43
N ALA A 58 -0.47 -7.23 -10.95
CA ALA A 58 -1.80 -7.60 -11.43
C ALA A 58 -2.54 -8.31 -10.30
N VAL A 59 -3.76 -7.85 -10.02
CA VAL A 59 -4.63 -8.42 -8.99
C VAL A 59 -5.65 -9.31 -9.67
N GLN A 60 -5.79 -10.55 -9.22
CA GLN A 60 -6.86 -11.41 -9.68
C GLN A 60 -8.20 -10.81 -9.24
N GLY A 61 -8.99 -10.30 -10.18
CA GLY A 61 -10.31 -9.76 -9.88
C GLY A 61 -11.44 -10.75 -10.14
N LYS A 62 -12.62 -10.41 -9.61
CA LYS A 62 -13.90 -11.07 -9.94
C LYS A 62 -14.48 -10.46 -11.21
N GLU A 63 -15.01 -11.26 -12.12
CA GLU A 63 -15.66 -10.76 -13.34
C GLU A 63 -16.75 -9.72 -12.99
N SER A 64 -16.65 -8.51 -13.57
CA SER A 64 -17.65 -7.46 -13.38
C SER A 64 -18.79 -7.55 -14.38
N LYS A 65 -20.02 -7.44 -13.88
CA LYS A 65 -21.26 -7.29 -14.67
C LYS A 65 -22.03 -6.03 -14.29
N ALA A 66 -21.48 -5.23 -13.39
CA ALA A 66 -22.10 -4.01 -12.93
C ALA A 66 -22.34 -3.02 -14.07
N SER A 67 -23.55 -2.47 -14.10
CA SER A 67 -23.98 -1.42 -15.04
C SER A 67 -24.43 -0.16 -14.31
N THR A 68 -24.54 -0.20 -12.97
CA THR A 68 -24.92 0.92 -12.11
C THR A 68 -23.88 1.16 -11.01
N GLY A 69 -23.90 2.35 -10.39
CA GLY A 69 -23.05 2.66 -9.23
C GLY A 69 -23.21 1.68 -8.08
N GLU A 70 -24.45 1.35 -7.72
CA GLU A 70 -24.77 0.43 -6.63
C GLU A 70 -24.23 -0.99 -6.89
N GLN A 71 -24.37 -1.49 -8.13
CA GLN A 71 -23.83 -2.80 -8.50
C GLN A 71 -22.30 -2.84 -8.40
N ARG A 72 -21.61 -1.74 -8.75
CA ARG A 72 -20.14 -1.66 -8.63
C ARG A 72 -19.69 -1.76 -7.18
N VAL A 73 -20.38 -1.06 -6.27
CA VAL A 73 -20.12 -1.15 -4.83
C VAL A 73 -20.32 -2.58 -4.35
N ALA A 74 -21.42 -3.23 -4.74
CA ALA A 74 -21.73 -4.59 -4.33
C ALA A 74 -20.69 -5.61 -4.84
N GLU A 75 -20.34 -5.57 -6.12
CA GLU A 75 -19.34 -6.47 -6.72
C GLU A 75 -17.96 -6.27 -6.08
N LEU A 76 -17.53 -5.02 -5.88
CA LEU A 76 -16.23 -4.74 -5.27
C LEU A 76 -16.18 -5.17 -3.80
N THR A 77 -17.28 -4.99 -3.06
CA THR A 77 -17.41 -5.49 -1.68
C THR A 77 -17.33 -7.01 -1.63
N GLU A 78 -17.95 -7.71 -2.58
CA GLU A 78 -17.88 -9.16 -2.68
C GLU A 78 -16.47 -9.65 -3.07
N ALA A 79 -15.79 -8.93 -3.98
CA ALA A 79 -14.41 -9.21 -4.35
C ALA A 79 -13.45 -8.99 -3.19
N ALA A 80 -13.69 -7.96 -2.36
CA ALA A 80 -12.85 -7.63 -1.22
C ALA A 80 -12.64 -8.80 -0.25
N VAL A 81 -13.62 -9.71 -0.11
CA VAL A 81 -13.53 -10.93 0.72
C VAL A 81 -12.35 -11.83 0.32
N GLU A 82 -11.98 -11.80 -0.95
CA GLU A 82 -10.92 -12.64 -1.54
C GLU A 82 -9.60 -11.89 -1.73
N ALA A 83 -9.42 -10.76 -1.03
CA ALA A 83 -8.17 -10.01 -1.08
C ALA A 83 -6.96 -10.88 -0.75
N GLN A 84 -5.91 -10.74 -1.56
CA GLN A 84 -4.67 -11.52 -1.43
C GLN A 84 -3.49 -10.62 -1.08
N PRO A 85 -2.52 -11.11 -0.29
CA PRO A 85 -1.34 -10.35 0.06
C PRO A 85 -0.34 -10.29 -1.11
N PHE A 86 0.20 -9.11 -1.35
CA PHE A 86 1.32 -8.88 -2.24
C PHE A 86 2.49 -8.28 -1.46
N HIS A 87 3.67 -8.90 -1.57
CA HIS A 87 4.87 -8.49 -0.83
C HIS A 87 5.85 -7.73 -1.71
N ILE A 88 6.32 -6.59 -1.23
CA ILE A 88 7.28 -5.72 -1.90
C ILE A 88 8.48 -5.52 -0.98
N ASP A 89 9.67 -5.77 -1.53
CA ASP A 89 10.95 -5.57 -0.84
C ASP A 89 11.41 -4.11 -0.95
N LEU A 90 11.69 -3.49 0.20
CA LEU A 90 12.25 -2.14 0.34
C LEU A 90 13.69 -2.14 0.89
N SER A 91 14.28 -3.31 1.17
CA SER A 91 15.55 -3.49 1.89
C SER A 91 16.78 -2.82 1.24
N GLY A 92 16.65 -2.30 0.01
CA GLY A 92 17.70 -1.56 -0.71
C GLY A 92 18.05 -0.17 -0.17
N GLY A 93 17.82 0.12 1.12
CA GLY A 93 18.14 1.41 1.75
C GLY A 93 17.24 2.56 1.28
N LEU A 94 16.08 2.25 0.71
CA LEU A 94 15.06 3.25 0.42
C LEU A 94 14.50 3.71 1.76
N ASN A 95 14.76 4.96 2.15
CA ASN A 95 14.07 5.60 3.28
C ASN A 95 12.99 6.54 2.73
N PRO A 96 11.92 6.01 2.10
CA PRO A 96 10.95 6.87 1.46
C PRO A 96 10.15 7.61 2.51
N LYS A 97 9.74 8.84 2.22
CA LYS A 97 8.74 9.55 3.04
C LYS A 97 7.32 9.11 2.72
N THR A 98 7.13 8.49 1.55
CA THR A 98 5.83 8.06 1.04
C THR A 98 5.96 6.75 0.28
N ILE A 99 4.97 5.87 0.46
CA ILE A 99 4.73 4.73 -0.43
C ILE A 99 3.48 5.07 -1.24
N GLU A 100 3.51 4.86 -2.56
CA GLU A 100 2.37 5.09 -3.44
C GLU A 100 1.92 3.78 -4.05
N ILE A 101 0.62 3.54 -4.01
CA ILE A 101 -0.08 2.48 -4.73
C ILE A 101 -0.89 3.19 -5.80
N ARG A 102 -0.48 3.06 -7.07
CA ARG A 102 -1.10 3.76 -8.19
C ARG A 102 -1.90 2.78 -9.03
N TYR A 103 -3.22 2.91 -9.06
CA TYR A 103 -4.08 2.17 -9.98
C TYR A 103 -3.92 2.73 -11.41
N VAL A 104 -3.55 1.90 -12.38
CA VAL A 104 -3.05 2.36 -13.69
C VAL A 104 -3.88 1.98 -14.92
N ASN A 105 -4.86 1.08 -14.78
CA ASN A 105 -5.58 0.53 -15.93
C ASN A 105 -7.10 0.45 -15.76
N ASP A 106 -7.70 1.43 -15.11
CA ASP A 106 -9.15 1.64 -15.11
C ASP A 106 -9.73 1.49 -16.52
N GLN A 107 -10.82 0.73 -16.59
CA GLN A 107 -11.62 0.60 -17.78
C GLN A 107 -13.05 0.21 -17.42
N ARG A 108 -14.01 0.96 -17.95
CA ARG A 108 -15.44 0.67 -17.84
C ARG A 108 -16.10 0.55 -19.20
N ALA A 109 -17.19 -0.20 -19.26
CA ALA A 109 -17.97 -0.42 -20.49
C ALA A 109 -18.70 0.84 -21.00
N GLY A 110 -18.80 1.88 -20.16
CA GLY A 110 -19.60 3.08 -20.39
C GLY A 110 -20.95 3.02 -19.66
N ASP A 111 -21.69 4.13 -19.70
CA ASP A 111 -22.93 4.25 -18.92
C ASP A 111 -24.00 3.26 -19.38
N GLY A 112 -24.62 2.57 -18.40
CA GLY A 112 -25.65 1.56 -18.62
C GLY A 112 -25.16 0.26 -19.26
N ARG A 113 -23.85 0.10 -19.48
CA ARG A 113 -23.26 -1.13 -20.03
C ARG A 113 -22.57 -1.94 -18.93
N PRO A 114 -22.64 -3.28 -18.99
CA PRO A 114 -22.06 -4.13 -17.96
C PRO A 114 -20.54 -4.17 -18.05
N GLY A 115 -19.89 -4.02 -16.91
CA GLY A 115 -18.45 -4.23 -16.73
C GLY A 115 -17.72 -2.97 -16.30
N ASP A 116 -17.03 -3.08 -15.18
CA ASP A 116 -16.18 -2.04 -14.63
C ASP A 116 -14.96 -2.66 -13.93
N ARG A 117 -13.76 -2.16 -14.23
CA ARG A 117 -12.51 -2.63 -13.65
C ARG A 117 -12.16 -1.75 -12.47
N ASN A 118 -12.14 -2.33 -11.27
CA ASN A 118 -11.92 -1.57 -10.04
C ASN A 118 -10.87 -2.23 -9.17
N LEU A 119 -10.18 -1.43 -8.36
CA LEU A 119 -9.19 -1.88 -7.40
C LEU A 119 -9.71 -1.68 -5.97
N PHE A 120 -9.43 -2.65 -5.10
CA PHE A 120 -9.69 -2.54 -3.68
C PHE A 120 -8.41 -2.86 -2.89
N ILE A 121 -8.02 -1.95 -2.00
CA ILE A 121 -6.91 -2.16 -1.07
C ILE A 121 -7.50 -2.38 0.31
N ARG A 122 -7.50 -3.63 0.76
CA ARG A 122 -8.06 -4.03 2.07
C ARG A 122 -7.17 -3.52 3.21
N SER A 123 -5.88 -3.75 3.11
CA SER A 123 -4.93 -3.39 4.16
C SER A 123 -3.54 -3.14 3.58
N ILE A 124 -2.74 -2.34 4.30
CA ILE A 124 -1.33 -2.15 4.02
C ILE A 124 -0.57 -2.39 5.32
N LYS A 125 0.52 -3.14 5.25
CA LYS A 125 1.45 -3.32 6.37
C LYS A 125 2.85 -2.91 5.93
N VAL A 126 3.57 -2.22 6.81
CA VAL A 126 4.99 -1.89 6.62
C VAL A 126 5.78 -2.59 7.71
N ASN A 127 6.80 -3.38 7.34
CA ASN A 127 7.53 -4.26 8.27
C ASN A 127 6.59 -5.16 9.11
N GLY A 128 5.48 -5.61 8.51
CA GLY A 128 4.45 -6.40 9.19
C GLY A 128 3.51 -5.63 10.13
N GLN A 129 3.73 -4.32 10.33
CA GLN A 129 2.86 -3.48 11.16
C GLN A 129 1.74 -2.87 10.31
N PRO A 130 0.46 -2.96 10.73
CA PRO A 130 -0.65 -2.38 9.99
C PRO A 130 -0.55 -0.85 9.93
N VAL A 131 -0.80 -0.31 8.74
CA VAL A 131 -0.88 1.14 8.51
C VAL A 131 -2.29 1.62 8.88
N PRO A 132 -2.44 2.58 9.80
CA PRO A 132 -3.75 3.12 10.14
C PRO A 132 -4.30 4.01 9.02
N ASN A 133 -5.63 4.06 8.89
CA ASN A 133 -6.33 4.88 7.90
C ASN A 133 -5.95 6.37 7.95
N SER A 134 -5.57 6.90 9.11
CA SER A 134 -5.11 8.30 9.26
C SER A 134 -3.80 8.63 8.53
N LYS A 135 -3.04 7.61 8.10
CA LYS A 135 -1.83 7.77 7.27
C LYS A 135 -2.09 7.58 5.78
N LEU A 136 -3.32 7.22 5.41
CA LEU A 136 -3.74 7.03 4.03
C LEU A 136 -4.24 8.36 3.46
N HIS A 137 -3.81 8.65 2.24
CA HIS A 137 -4.34 9.74 1.44
C HIS A 137 -4.67 9.20 0.06
N VAL A 138 -5.88 9.42 -0.44
CA VAL A 138 -6.32 8.94 -1.75
C VAL A 138 -6.55 10.14 -2.65
N ASP A 139 -6.20 10.01 -3.92
CA ASP A 139 -6.58 10.97 -4.94
C ASP A 139 -8.12 11.00 -5.07
N GLU A 140 -8.72 12.17 -4.88
CA GLU A 140 -10.18 12.39 -4.89
C GLU A 140 -10.84 11.85 -6.17
N GLN A 141 -10.13 11.89 -7.31
CA GLN A 141 -10.66 11.44 -8.59
C GLN A 141 -10.87 9.92 -8.64
N SER A 142 -9.99 9.18 -7.96
CA SER A 142 -10.05 7.71 -7.87
C SER A 142 -10.89 7.21 -6.71
N HIS A 143 -11.10 8.07 -5.70
CA HIS A 143 -11.63 7.67 -4.40
C HIS A 143 -13.10 7.22 -4.50
N GLY A 144 -13.34 5.97 -4.11
CA GLY A 144 -14.68 5.49 -3.79
C GLY A 144 -15.02 5.74 -2.33
N TYR A 145 -14.36 5.00 -1.45
CA TYR A 145 -14.47 5.13 0.00
C TYR A 145 -13.17 4.65 0.67
N THR A 146 -12.95 5.11 1.89
CA THR A 146 -11.92 4.59 2.80
C THR A 146 -12.53 4.44 4.18
N ASP A 147 -12.62 3.21 4.68
CA ASP A 147 -13.17 2.88 5.99
C ASP A 147 -12.44 1.67 6.60
N ASP A 148 -13.01 1.05 7.63
CA ASP A 148 -12.40 -0.10 8.33
C ASP A 148 -12.33 -1.36 7.45
N SER A 149 -13.04 -1.41 6.32
CA SER A 149 -12.98 -2.53 5.37
C SER A 149 -11.81 -2.40 4.38
N GLY A 150 -11.36 -1.17 4.11
CA GLY A 150 -10.29 -0.85 3.16
C GLY A 150 -10.57 0.41 2.36
N THR A 151 -9.91 0.51 1.19
CA THR A 151 -10.03 1.64 0.24
C THR A 151 -10.45 1.14 -1.13
N ALA A 152 -11.55 1.68 -1.64
CA ALA A 152 -12.01 1.44 -3.01
C ALA A 152 -11.47 2.51 -3.97
N MET A 153 -10.98 2.07 -5.12
CA MET A 153 -10.50 2.91 -6.21
C MET A 153 -11.24 2.56 -7.51
N TYR A 154 -12.12 3.46 -7.96
CA TYR A 154 -12.98 3.23 -9.12
C TYR A 154 -12.42 3.78 -10.43
N THR A 155 -11.40 4.63 -10.38
CA THR A 155 -10.71 5.13 -11.57
C THR A 155 -9.21 5.21 -11.32
N ASN A 156 -8.42 5.42 -12.38
CA ASN A 156 -6.98 5.61 -12.25
C ASN A 156 -6.64 6.71 -11.24
N GLY A 157 -5.68 6.43 -10.37
CA GLY A 157 -5.23 7.37 -9.35
C GLY A 157 -4.41 6.67 -8.30
N SER A 158 -4.18 7.34 -7.18
CA SER A 158 -3.17 6.93 -6.22
C SER A 158 -3.70 6.90 -4.79
N LEU A 159 -3.27 5.88 -4.06
CA LEU A 159 -3.34 5.78 -2.62
C LEU A 159 -1.91 5.94 -2.08
N TRP A 160 -1.69 6.98 -1.30
CA TRP A 160 -0.43 7.25 -0.63
C TRP A 160 -0.48 6.83 0.83
N VAL A 161 0.61 6.23 1.29
CA VAL A 161 0.93 6.01 2.70
C VAL A 161 1.99 7.02 3.10
N SER A 162 1.68 7.82 4.11
CA SER A 162 2.63 8.78 4.67
C SER A 162 3.49 8.16 5.76
N GLY A 163 4.80 8.46 5.74
CA GLY A 163 5.69 8.19 6.85
C GLY A 163 5.47 9.14 8.04
N PRO A 164 6.08 8.88 9.22
CA PRO A 164 6.88 7.70 9.55
C PRO A 164 6.00 6.45 9.56
N PHE A 165 6.43 5.36 8.92
CA PHE A 165 5.60 4.17 8.76
C PHE A 165 5.49 3.34 10.04
N ILE A 166 6.51 3.46 10.90
CA ILE A 166 6.68 2.68 12.12
C ILE A 166 6.49 3.63 13.30
N GLU A 167 5.72 3.20 14.29
CA GLU A 167 5.43 3.99 15.48
C GLU A 167 6.70 4.30 16.28
N GLY A 168 6.82 5.53 16.79
CA GLY A 168 8.01 5.98 17.53
C GLY A 168 9.19 6.45 16.65
N CYS A 169 9.07 6.38 15.32
CA CYS A 169 10.07 6.89 14.39
C CYS A 169 9.73 8.31 13.91
N SER A 170 10.73 9.16 13.65
CA SER A 170 10.56 10.56 13.21
C SER A 170 11.53 10.93 12.09
#